data_AF-A0A5C6CZX5-F1
#
_entry.id   AF-A0A5C6CZX5-F1
#
_cell.length_a   1.000
_cell.length_b   1.000
_cell.length_c   1.000
_cell.angle_alpha   90.00
_cell.angle_beta   90.00
_cell.angle_gamma   90.00
#
_symmetry.space_group_name_H-M   'P 1'
#
loop_
_entity.id
_entity.type
_entity.pdbx_description
1 polymer ?
#
loop_
_entity_poly.entity_id
_entity_poly.type
_entity_poly.pdbx_seq_one_letter_code
_entity_poly.pdbx_strand_id
1 'polypeptide(L)' 'MMHYLTTSLLAIALVAIVIFATQNLQVVEVDFLFWSLKLSKFLIIIGAYVMGMLTGWGMVELVKRRFKGE' A
#
# COMPACT_ATOMS: atom_id res chain seq x y z
N MET A 1 -25.00 15.96 11.80
CA MET A 1 -24.76 15.92 10.34
C MET A 1 -23.40 15.31 10.01
N MET A 2 -22.28 15.84 10.52
CA MET A 2 -20.92 15.35 10.19
C MET A 2 -20.67 13.87 10.53
N HIS A 3 -21.17 13.36 11.65
CA HIS A 3 -20.97 11.95 12.03
C HIS A 3 -21.63 10.95 11.06
N TYR A 4 -22.81 11.27 10.51
CA TYR A 4 -23.46 10.40 9.53
C TYR A 4 -22.70 10.38 8.21
N LEU A 5 -22.13 11.52 7.80
CA LEU A 5 -21.27 11.60 6.62
C LEU A 5 -19.99 10.78 6.79
N THR A 6 -19.32 10.89 7.95
CA THR A 6 -18.11 10.09 8.23
C THR A 6 -18.41 8.60 8.25
N THR A 7 -19.53 8.19 8.87
CA THR A 7 -19.91 6.77 8.94
C THR A 7 -20.26 6.23 7.55
N SER A 8 -21.00 6.99 6.73
CA SER A 8 -21.31 6.59 5.36
C SER A 8 -20.05 6.51 4.48
N LEU A 9 -19.13 7.48 4.59
CA LEU A 9 -17.86 7.43 3.87
C LEU A 9 -16.99 6.24 4.27
N LEU A 10 -16.94 5.92 5.57
CA LEU A 10 -16.25 4.72 6.06
C LEU A 10 -16.87 3.45 5.51
N ALA A 11 -18.20 3.35 5.49
CA ALA A 11 -18.89 2.20 4.92
C ALA A 11 -18.57 2.03 3.42
N ILE A 12 -18.60 3.12 2.65
CA ILE A 12 -18.25 3.13 1.22
C ILE A 12 -16.79 2.69 1.03
N ALA A 13 -15.86 3.24 1.82
CA ALA A 13 -14.45 2.86 1.76
C ALA A 13 -14.25 1.37 2.07
N LEU A 14 -14.94 0.85 3.07
CA LEU A 14 -14.84 -0.56 3.45
C LEU A 14 -15.39 -1.48 2.35
N VAL A 15 -16.51 -1.12 1.73
CA VAL A 15 -17.05 -1.83 0.56
C VAL A 15 -16.07 -1.80 -0.61
N ALA A 16 -15.47 -0.63 -0.90
CA ALA A 16 -14.47 -0.50 -1.95
C ALA A 16 -13.24 -1.38 -1.71
N ILE A 17 -12.75 -1.46 -0.46
CA ILE A 17 -11.64 -2.35 -0.08
C ILE A 17 -12.00 -3.82 -0.34
N VAL A 18 -13.20 -4.24 0.05
CA VAL A 18 -13.66 -5.64 -0.16
C VAL A 18 -13.77 -5.97 -1.65
N ILE A 19 -14.33 -5.06 -2.45
CA ILE A 19 -14.42 -5.22 -3.92
C ILE A 19 -13.02 -5.33 -4.52
N PHE A 20 -12.13 -4.40 -4.17
CA PHE A 20 -10.74 -4.39 -4.64
C PHE A 20 -10.01 -5.69 -4.28
N ALA A 21 -10.12 -6.14 -3.02
CA ALA A 21 -9.49 -7.39 -2.59
C ALA A 21 -10.01 -8.58 -3.38
N THR A 22 -11.35 -8.71 -3.50
CA THR A 22 -12.00 -9.82 -4.21
C THR A 22 -11.61 -9.86 -5.69
N GLN A 23 -11.58 -8.72 -6.37
CA GLN A 23 -11.17 -8.62 -7.77
C GLN A 23 -9.67 -8.93 -7.99
N ASN A 24 -8.86 -8.82 -6.93
CA ASN A 24 -7.41 -9.02 -6.97
C ASN A 24 -6.94 -10.26 -6.20
N LEU A 25 -7.83 -11.23 -5.95
CA LEU A 25 -7.49 -12.51 -5.32
C LEU A 25 -6.66 -13.44 -6.21
N GLN A 26 -6.67 -13.23 -7.53
CA GLN A 26 -5.88 -14.02 -8.47
C GLN A 26 -4.40 -14.01 -8.06
N VAL A 27 -3.83 -15.22 -7.92
CA VAL A 27 -2.43 -15.43 -7.62
C VAL A 27 -1.60 -15.16 -8.87
N VAL A 28 -0.56 -14.36 -8.72
CA VAL A 28 0.46 -14.11 -9.75
C VAL A 28 1.83 -14.51 -9.20
N GLU A 29 2.70 -14.91 -10.11
CA GLU A 29 4.11 -15.17 -9.82
C GLU A 29 4.90 -13.88 -10.08
N VAL A 30 5.72 -13.48 -9.11
CA VAL A 30 6.62 -12.35 -9.21
C VAL A 30 8.04 -12.89 -9.14
N ASP A 31 8.79 -12.71 -10.22
CA ASP A 31 10.21 -13.03 -10.28
C ASP A 31 11.04 -11.79 -9.96
N PHE A 32 11.97 -11.91 -9.02
CA PHE A 32 12.91 -10.84 -8.68
C PHE A 32 14.32 -11.38 -8.46
N LEU A 33 15.25 -10.97 -9.32
CA LEU A 33 16.64 -11.42 -9.32
C LEU A 33 16.77 -12.95 -9.32
N PHE A 34 17.02 -13.57 -8.17
CA PHE A 34 17.28 -15.01 -8.02
C PHE A 34 16.15 -15.76 -7.27
N TRP A 35 15.02 -15.12 -7.02
CA TRP A 35 13.89 -15.73 -6.31
C TRP A 35 12.56 -15.41 -6.99
N SER A 36 11.59 -16.29 -6.76
CA SER A 36 10.21 -16.09 -7.19
C SER A 36 9.25 -16.23 -6.02
N LEU A 37 8.10 -15.58 -6.13
CA LEU A 37 7.08 -15.58 -5.09
C LEU A 37 5.68 -15.62 -5.71
N LYS A 38 4.81 -16.48 -5.16
CA LYS A 38 3.42 -16.60 -5.59
C LYS A 38 2.50 -16.03 -4.52
N LEU A 39 1.84 -14.93 -4.85
CA LEU A 39 0.90 -14.24 -3.96
C LEU A 39 -0.27 -13.69 -4.76
N SER A 40 -1.38 -13.37 -4.09
CA SER A 40 -2.47 -12.63 -4.72
C SER A 40 -2.02 -11.23 -5.14
N LYS A 41 -2.54 -10.75 -6.28
CA LYS A 41 -2.28 -9.37 -6.77
C LYS A 41 -2.54 -8.32 -5.69
N PHE A 42 -3.60 -8.52 -4.91
CA PHE A 42 -3.95 -7.67 -3.78
C PHE A 42 -2.80 -7.51 -2.78
N LEU A 43 -2.20 -8.62 -2.34
CA LEU A 43 -1.11 -8.61 -1.35
C LEU A 43 0.14 -7.95 -1.93
N ILE A 44 0.43 -8.18 -3.22
CA ILE A 44 1.57 -7.57 -3.90
C ILE A 44 1.40 -6.05 -3.96
N ILE A 45 0.21 -5.56 -4.33
CA ILE A 45 -0.07 -4.12 -4.43
C ILE A 45 0.08 -3.44 -3.07
N ILE A 46 -0.51 -4.01 -2.01
CA ILE A 46 -0.40 -3.45 -0.65
C ILE A 46 1.04 -3.51 -0.15
N GLY A 47 1.71 -4.65 -0.31
CA GLY A 47 3.09 -4.83 0.12
C GLY A 47 4.04 -3.85 -0.58
N ALA A 48 3.92 -3.71 -1.89
CA ALA A 48 4.72 -2.75 -2.67
C ALA A 48 4.44 -1.29 -2.24
N TYR A 49 3.18 -0.93 -2.01
CA TYR A 49 2.81 0.41 -1.54
C TYR A 49 3.43 0.73 -0.17
N VAL A 50 3.31 -0.19 0.80
CA VAL A 50 3.88 -0.02 2.14
C VAL A 50 5.40 0.06 2.08
N MET A 51 6.06 -0.83 1.34
CA MET A 51 7.52 -0.77 1.16
C MET A 51 7.95 0.54 0.47
N GLY A 52 7.21 1.00 -0.53
CA GLY A 52 7.46 2.28 -1.20
C GLY A 52 7.30 3.47 -0.26
N MET A 53 6.29 3.46 0.60
CA MET A 53 6.10 4.50 1.61
C MET A 53 7.24 4.53 2.63
N LEU A 54 7.63 3.36 3.16
CA LEU A 54 8.72 3.24 4.13
C LEU A 54 10.06 3.69 3.54
N THR A 55 10.39 3.22 2.33
CA THR A 55 11.63 3.58 1.64
C THR A 55 11.63 5.04 1.22
N GLY A 56 10.53 5.55 0.66
CA GLY A 56 10.38 6.94 0.24
C GLY A 56 10.47 7.92 1.42
N TRP A 57 9.76 7.64 2.52
CA TRP A 57 9.86 8.46 3.73
C TRP A 57 11.27 8.43 4.31
N GLY A 58 11.88 7.25 4.43
CA GLY A 58 13.26 7.11 4.88
C GLY A 58 14.24 7.91 4.03
N MET A 59 14.12 7.85 2.69
CA MET A 59 14.96 8.63 1.78
C MET A 59 14.76 10.14 1.98
N VAL A 60 13.52 10.61 2.06
CA VAL A 60 13.23 12.03 2.30
C VAL A 60 13.85 12.51 3.61
N GLU A 61 13.79 11.70 4.67
CA GLU A 61 14.37 12.04 5.97
C GLU A 61 15.91 12.09 5.91
N LEU A 62 16.54 11.12 5.25
CA LEU A 62 18.00 11.10 5.06
C LEU A 62 18.48 12.30 4.25
N VAL A 63 17.75 12.65 3.18
CA VAL A 63 18.02 13.83 2.36
C VAL A 63 17.89 15.10 3.20
N LYS A 64 16.80 15.25 3.97
CA LYS A 64 16.60 16.40 4.86
C LYS A 64 17.74 16.54 5.87
N ARG A 65 18.13 15.46 6.54
CA ARG A 65 19.27 15.47 7.48
C ARG A 65 20.55 15.97 6.82
N ARG A 66 20.87 15.46 5.63
CA ARG A 66 22.05 15.89 4.87
C ARG A 66 22.05 17.37 4.51
N PHE A 67 20.90 17.94 4.16
CA PHE A 67 20.79 19.36 3.78
C PHE A 67 20.60 20.31 4.97
N LYS A 68 20.19 19.80 6.13
CA LYS A 68 20.02 20.59 7.35
C LYS A 68 21.33 20.81 8.13
N GLY A 69 22.44 20.20 7.68
CA GLY A 69 23.77 20.43 8.25
C GLY A 69 23.96 19.87 9.66
N GLU A 70 23.26 18.78 10.00
CA GLU A 70 23.58 17.96 11.18
C GLU A 70 24.63 16.89 10.83
#